data_AF-A0A011NCQ6-F1
#
_entry.id   AF-A0A011NCQ6-F1
#
_cell.length_a   1.000
_cell.length_b   1.000
_cell.length_c   1.000
_cell.angle_alpha   90.00
_cell.angle_beta   90.00
_cell.angle_gamma   90.00
#
_symmetry.space_group_name_H-M   'P 1'
#
loop_
_entity.id
_entity.type
_entity.pdbx_description
1 polymer ?
#
loop_
_entity_poly.entity_id
_entity_poly.type
_entity_poly.pdbx_seq_one_letter_code
_entity_poly.pdbx_strand_id
1 'polypeptide(L)' 'MVVVAEGVETAEQLAACEAAQVDATQGFLHARPMSEEALLLWMRTRRTR' A
#
# COMPACT_ATOMS: atom_id res chain seq x y z
N MET A 1 3.34 6.65 18.09
CA MET A 1 2.25 7.08 17.20
C MET A 1 2.55 6.46 15.85
N VAL A 2 1.59 5.83 15.18
CA VAL A 2 1.78 5.30 13.81
C VAL A 2 1.11 6.26 12.84
N VAL A 3 1.81 6.67 11.79
CA VAL A 3 1.34 7.55 10.72
C VAL A 3 1.21 6.74 9.44
N VAL A 4 0.01 6.73 8.87
CA VAL A 4 -0.29 6.08 7.59
C VAL A 4 -0.60 7.16 6.57
N ALA A 5 0.16 7.21 5.47
CA ALA A 5 -0.16 8.07 4.33
C ALA A 5 -1.18 7.36 3.41
N GLU A 6 -2.34 7.98 3.21
CA GLU A 6 -3.41 7.44 2.37
C GLU A 6 -3.45 8.11 0.99
N GLY A 7 -3.92 7.39 -0.03
CA GLY A 7 -4.05 7.92 -1.38
C GLY A 7 -2.72 7.99 -2.16
N VAL A 8 -1.76 7.11 -1.87
CA VAL A 8 -0.51 7.00 -2.64
C VAL A 8 -0.77 6.26 -3.96
N GLU A 9 -0.72 6.99 -5.07
CA GLU A 9 -1.08 6.52 -6.41
C GLU A 9 0.09 6.54 -7.40
N THR A 10 1.12 7.36 -7.14
CA THR A 10 2.31 7.49 -8.00
C THR A 10 3.61 7.16 -7.26
N ALA A 11 4.64 6.77 -8.01
CA ALA A 11 5.97 6.53 -7.45
C ALA A 11 6.58 7.79 -6.79
N GLU A 12 6.28 8.98 -7.33
CA GLU A 12 6.72 10.27 -6.78
C GLU A 12 6.08 10.55 -5.41
N GLN A 13 4.80 10.23 -5.23
CA GLN A 13 4.12 10.34 -3.94
C GLN A 13 4.68 9.35 -2.91
N LEU A 14 4.99 8.12 -3.34
CA LEU A 14 5.65 7.14 -2.46
C LEU A 14 7.02 7.64 -2.00
N ALA A 15 7.84 8.15 -2.91
CA ALA A 15 9.15 8.73 -2.58
C ALA A 15 9.03 9.91 -1.58
N ALA A 16 8.01 10.76 -1.72
CA ALA A 16 7.73 11.82 -0.75
C ALA A 16 7.35 11.27 0.64
N CYS A 17 6.57 10.20 0.69
CA CYS A 17 6.20 9.52 1.94
C CYS A 17 7.42 8.88 2.62
N GLU A 18 8.31 8.25 1.84
CA GLU A 18 9.57 7.67 2.33
C GLU A 18 10.50 8.75 2.90
N ALA A 19 10.65 9.88 2.21
CA ALA A 19 11.44 11.01 2.69
C ALA A 19 10.87 11.63 3.97
N ALA A 20 9.54 11.63 4.14
CA ALA A 20 8.86 12.08 5.35
C ALA A 20 8.88 11.03 6.49
N GLN A 21 9.43 9.85 6.24
CA GLN A 21 9.52 8.73 7.19
C GLN A 21 8.16 8.34 7.80
N VAL A 22 7.09 8.30 6.98
CA VAL A 22 5.81 7.73 7.42
C VAL A 22 5.96 6.23 7.68
N ASP A 23 5.20 5.68 8.63
CA ASP A 23 5.34 4.29 9.04
C ASP A 23 4.76 3.31 8.00
N ALA A 24 3.73 3.72 7.27
CA ALA A 24 3.07 2.92 6.24
C ALA A 24 2.34 3.78 5.20
N THR A 25 2.02 3.16 4.06
CA THR A 25 1.31 3.79 2.95
C THR A 25 0.17 2.91 2.46
N GLN A 26 -0.93 3.54 2.03
CA GLN A 26 -2.01 2.91 1.29
C GLN A 26 -2.41 3.73 0.07
N GLY A 27 -2.90 3.08 -0.97
CA GLY A 27 -3.35 3.72 -2.19
C GLY A 27 -3.21 2.81 -3.40
N PHE A 28 -3.67 3.29 -4.56
CA PHE A 28 -3.75 2.47 -5.78
C PHE A 28 -2.40 2.03 -6.31
N LEU A 29 -1.30 2.69 -5.91
CA LEU A 29 0.05 2.22 -6.21
C LEU A 29 0.32 0.83 -5.61
N HIS A 30 -0.26 0.52 -4.45
CA HIS A 30 -0.10 -0.77 -3.77
C HIS A 30 -1.16 -1.78 -4.19
N ALA A 31 -2.44 -1.36 -4.12
CA ALA A 31 -3.61 -2.15 -4.49
C ALA A 31 -4.87 -1.27 -4.50
N ARG A 32 -5.87 -1.67 -5.29
CA ARG A 32 -7.23 -1.12 -5.16
C ARG A 32 -7.98 -1.81 -4.01
N PRO A 33 -8.99 -1.16 -3.41
CA PRO A 33 -9.96 -1.83 -2.54
C PRO A 33 -10.53 -3.06 -3.24
N MET A 34 -10.70 -4.14 -2.49
CA MET A 34 -11.05 -5.44 -3.02
C MET A 34 -12.01 -6.18 -2.10
N SER A 35 -12.78 -7.12 -2.65
CA SER A 35 -13.60 -8.02 -1.85
C SER A 35 -12.71 -8.94 -1.01
N GLU A 36 -13.30 -9.59 0.00
CA GLU A 36 -12.62 -10.59 0.82
C GLU A 36 -12.01 -11.72 -0.03
N GLU A 37 -12.75 -12.25 -1.01
CA GLU A 37 -12.26 -13.30 -1.89
C GLU A 37 -11.00 -12.86 -2.68
N ALA A 38 -11.04 -11.65 -3.23
CA ALA A 38 -9.91 -11.07 -3.94
C ALA A 38 -8.72 -10.81 -3.00
N LEU A 39 -8.96 -10.39 -1.75
CA LEU A 39 -7.94 -10.23 -0.72
C LEU A 39 -7.23 -11.55 -0.40
N LEU A 40 -7.99 -12.62 -0.19
CA LEU A 40 -7.43 -13.94 0.10
C LEU A 40 -6.55 -14.43 -1.06
N LEU A 41 -6.95 -14.20 -2.31
CA LEU A 41 -6.14 -14.50 -3.48
C LEU A 41 -4.86 -13.66 -3.52
N TRP A 42 -4.98 -12.36 -3.32
CA TRP A 42 -3.86 -11.42 -3.33
C TRP A 42 -2.84 -11.68 -2.21
N MET A 43 -3.28 -12.06 -1.01
CA MET A 43 -2.38 -12.44 0.09
C MET A 43 -1.59 -13.70 -0.22
N ARG A 44 -2.20 -14.68 -0.91
CA ARG A 44 -1.51 -15.91 -1.34
C ARG A 44 -0.39 -15.61 -2.34
N THR A 45 -0.60 -14.70 -3.29
CA THR A 45 0.43 -14.35 -4.28
C THR A 45 1.60 -13.56 -3.69
N ARG A 46 1.39 -12.84 -2.58
CA ARG A 46 2.46 -12.11 -1.87
C ARG A 46 3.34 -12.99 -1.00
N ARG A 47 2.83 -14.09 -0.45
CA ARG A 47 3.61 -15.04 0.38
C ARG A 47 4.65 -15.83 -0.41
N THR A 48 4.59 -15.80 -1.73
CA THR A 48 5.50 -16.51 -2.65
C THR A 48 6.62 -15.63 -3.21
N ARG A 49 6.88 -14.45 -2.62
CA ARG A 49 8.01 -13.58 -2.94
C ARG A 49 8.97 -13.44 -1.77
#